data_AF-A0A6G1BXJ6-F1
#
_entry.id   AF-A0A6G1BXJ6-F1
#
_cell.length_a   1.000
_cell.length_b   1.000
_cell.length_c   1.000
_cell.angle_alpha   90.00
_cell.angle_beta   90.00
_cell.angle_gamma   90.00
#
_symmetry.space_group_name_H-M   'P 1'
#
loop_
_entity.id
_entity.type
_entity.pdbx_description
1 polymer ?
#
loop_
_entity_poly.entity_id
_entity_poly.type
_entity_poly.pdbx_seq_one_letter_code
_entity_poly.pdbx_strand_id
1 'polypeptide(L)'
;MSAESVASAGASQPAKKRRLSSGTDRSVVDTASSAKPDYSVDQKHLSHDDDAQSCCIGEMQSDHQFSLREGEAAEGDDGPDDRKRRRERIQEIVAALREIVPRGIAKDATAALDEAICYLKYLKVTLGAVSL
;
A
#
# COMPACT_ATOMS: atom_id res chain seq x y z
N MET A 1 6.28 -43.89 41.19
CA MET A 1 7.25 -42.89 40.70
C MET A 1 8.40 -43.65 40.09
N SER A 2 8.56 -43.59 38.77
CA SER A 2 9.75 -44.09 38.07
C SER A 2 10.17 -43.03 37.07
N ALA A 3 11.37 -42.49 37.25
CA ALA A 3 12.01 -41.56 36.34
C ALA A 3 13.08 -42.32 35.58
N GLU A 4 12.96 -42.38 34.26
CA GLU A 4 14.04 -42.76 33.36
C GLU A 4 14.30 -41.59 32.42
N SER A 5 15.51 -41.06 32.53
CA SER A 5 16.09 -40.01 31.70
C SER A 5 17.15 -40.67 30.85
N VAL A 6 17.10 -40.49 29.52
CA VAL A 6 18.21 -40.82 28.63
C VAL A 6 18.21 -39.86 27.45
N ALA A 7 19.27 -39.07 27.38
CA ALA A 7 19.60 -38.16 26.30
C ALA A 7 19.98 -38.94 25.03
N SER A 8 19.61 -38.40 23.87
CA SER A 8 20.23 -38.80 22.60
C SER A 8 20.57 -37.57 21.79
N ALA A 9 21.88 -37.32 21.67
CA ALA A 9 22.48 -36.37 20.75
C ALA A 9 22.76 -37.06 19.41
N GLY A 10 22.63 -36.33 18.30
CA GLY A 10 23.01 -36.82 16.97
C GLY A 10 23.11 -35.69 15.96
N ALA A 11 24.30 -35.09 15.87
CA ALA A 11 24.66 -34.06 14.90
C ALA A 11 24.86 -34.62 13.49
N SER A 12 24.58 -33.83 12.44
CA SER A 12 25.46 -33.67 11.28
C SER A 12 24.91 -32.65 10.27
N GLN A 13 25.63 -31.53 10.11
CA GLN A 13 25.60 -30.73 8.88
C GLN A 13 26.62 -31.31 7.89
N PRO A 14 26.35 -31.32 6.58
CA PRO A 14 27.40 -31.38 5.58
C PRO A 14 27.59 -30.04 4.86
N ALA A 15 28.87 -29.74 4.67
CA ALA A 15 29.44 -28.54 4.09
C ALA A 15 29.47 -28.57 2.53
N LYS A 16 29.85 -27.40 1.98
CA LYS A 16 30.61 -27.17 0.72
C LYS A 16 29.86 -26.96 -0.62
N LYS A 17 29.78 -25.67 -0.97
CA LYS A 17 30.20 -24.99 -2.24
C LYS A 17 29.95 -25.69 -3.58
N ARG A 18 29.26 -24.97 -4.47
CA ARG A 18 29.62 -24.93 -5.92
C ARG A 18 29.21 -23.60 -6.54
N ARG A 19 30.20 -22.83 -7.01
CA ARG A 19 30.02 -21.70 -7.94
C ARG A 19 29.94 -22.24 -9.35
N LEU A 20 29.03 -21.71 -10.17
CA LEU A 20 29.09 -21.82 -11.62
C LEU A 20 29.00 -20.41 -12.20
N SER A 21 30.08 -20.01 -12.86
CA SER A 21 30.17 -18.88 -13.78
C SER A 21 29.80 -19.35 -15.17
N SER A 22 29.06 -18.55 -15.92
CA SER A 22 29.21 -18.46 -17.38
C SER A 22 28.53 -17.20 -17.86
N GLY A 23 29.34 -16.18 -18.14
CA GLY A 23 28.89 -14.98 -18.84
C GLY A 23 28.44 -15.36 -20.23
N THR A 24 27.21 -14.99 -20.57
CA THR A 24 26.78 -14.87 -21.96
C THR A 24 26.63 -13.38 -22.22
N ASP A 25 27.52 -12.91 -23.07
CA ASP A 25 27.60 -11.57 -23.63
C ASP A 25 26.23 -11.17 -24.21
N ARG A 26 25.59 -10.17 -23.59
CA ARG A 26 24.39 -9.55 -24.13
C ARG A 26 24.86 -8.44 -25.07
N SER A 27 25.02 -8.77 -26.34
CA SER A 27 25.10 -7.75 -27.39
C SER A 27 23.78 -6.96 -27.37
N VAL A 28 23.83 -5.77 -26.79
CA VAL A 28 22.74 -4.79 -26.86
C VAL A 28 22.98 -3.94 -28.10
N VAL A 29 22.13 -4.12 -29.09
CA VAL A 29 22.02 -3.16 -30.20
C VAL A 29 21.18 -2.00 -29.70
N ASP A 30 21.81 -0.83 -29.58
CA ASP A 30 21.10 0.42 -29.28
C ASP A 30 20.35 0.88 -30.53
N THR A 31 19.02 0.86 -30.47
CA THR A 31 18.14 1.37 -31.54
C THR A 31 17.61 2.76 -31.20
N ALA A 32 18.45 3.64 -30.66
CA ALA A 32 18.15 5.06 -30.54
C ALA A 32 18.24 5.77 -31.91
N SER A 33 17.28 5.49 -32.79
CA SER A 33 17.09 6.28 -34.01
C SER A 33 16.18 7.47 -33.71
N SER A 34 16.79 8.62 -33.37
CA SER A 34 16.10 9.91 -33.35
C SER A 34 16.07 10.47 -34.77
N ALA A 35 14.94 10.33 -35.44
CA ALA A 35 14.68 11.07 -36.67
C ALA A 35 14.51 12.55 -36.30
N LYS A 36 15.49 13.38 -36.64
CA LYS A 36 15.32 14.83 -36.61
C LYS A 36 14.39 15.21 -37.78
N PRO A 37 13.22 15.83 -37.54
CA PRO A 37 12.50 16.47 -38.62
C PRO A 37 13.35 17.65 -39.12
N ASP A 38 13.73 17.61 -40.40
CA ASP A 38 14.30 18.77 -41.09
C ASP A 38 13.29 19.91 -41.03
N TYR A 39 13.70 21.00 -40.39
CA TYR A 39 12.97 22.24 -40.30
C TYR A 39 12.88 22.85 -41.70
N SER A 40 11.72 22.74 -42.34
CA SER A 40 11.35 23.68 -43.39
C SER A 40 10.74 24.91 -42.73
N VAL A 41 11.39 26.04 -42.97
CA VAL A 41 11.06 27.40 -42.56
C VAL A 41 9.59 27.76 -42.83
N ASP A 42 9.06 28.59 -41.92
CA ASP A 42 7.76 29.30 -41.93
C ASP A 42 6.52 28.59 -41.39
N GLN A 43 6.33 28.61 -40.05
CA GLN A 43 5.09 29.18 -39.51
C GLN A 43 5.10 29.49 -38.01
N LYS A 44 4.98 30.80 -37.73
CA LYS A 44 4.21 31.42 -36.64
C LYS A 44 4.46 30.94 -35.21
N HIS A 45 5.35 31.69 -34.54
CA HIS A 45 5.13 32.36 -33.26
C HIS A 45 3.77 32.08 -32.58
N LEU A 46 3.73 31.03 -31.77
CA LEU A 46 2.91 30.98 -30.57
C LEU A 46 3.83 30.51 -29.44
N SER A 47 4.12 31.45 -28.54
CA SER A 47 4.81 31.27 -27.27
C SER A 47 4.30 30.04 -26.54
N HIS A 48 5.16 29.05 -26.39
CA HIS A 48 4.95 27.94 -25.46
C HIS A 48 6.07 27.99 -24.44
N ASP A 49 5.92 28.89 -23.49
CA ASP A 49 6.61 28.80 -22.21
C ASP A 49 5.95 27.62 -21.48
N ASP A 50 6.45 26.41 -21.73
CA ASP A 50 6.12 25.23 -20.94
C ASP A 50 6.94 25.29 -19.65
N ASP A 51 6.66 26.30 -18.83
CA ASP A 51 7.03 26.33 -17.41
C ASP A 51 6.17 25.28 -16.71
N ALA A 52 6.47 24.01 -16.97
CA ALA A 52 5.98 22.89 -16.18
C ALA A 52 6.59 23.01 -14.77
N GLN A 53 6.00 23.87 -13.95
CA GLN A 53 6.16 23.85 -12.51
C GLN A 53 5.56 22.53 -12.03
N SER A 54 6.38 21.49 -11.99
CA SER A 54 6.07 20.24 -11.29
C SER A 54 6.01 20.55 -9.81
N CYS A 55 4.88 21.10 -9.36
CA CYS A 55 4.57 21.21 -7.95
C CYS A 55 4.37 19.79 -7.44
N CYS A 56 5.43 19.22 -6.88
CA CYS A 56 5.29 18.20 -5.85
C CYS A 56 4.44 18.85 -4.76
N ILE A 57 3.12 18.63 -4.80
CA ILE A 57 2.23 19.04 -3.72
C ILE A 57 2.59 18.18 -2.52
N GLY A 58 3.58 18.66 -1.78
CA GLY A 58 3.85 18.30 -0.41
C GLY A 58 2.78 18.95 0.46
N GLU A 59 2.06 18.08 1.17
CA GLU A 59 1.46 18.39 2.47
C GLU A 59 0.41 19.51 2.50
N MET A 60 -0.82 19.17 2.13
CA MET A 60 -1.98 19.88 2.68
C MET A 60 -2.20 19.37 4.11
N GLN A 61 -1.67 20.11 5.09
CA GLN A 61 -2.23 20.09 6.45
C GLN A 61 -3.66 20.65 6.35
N SER A 62 -4.64 19.75 6.38
CA SER A 62 -6.01 20.12 6.73
C SER A 62 -6.40 19.29 7.93
N ASP A 63 -6.65 19.97 9.04
CA ASP A 63 -6.84 19.35 10.34
C ASP A 63 -8.05 18.41 10.41
N HIS A 64 -8.97 18.41 9.45
CA HIS A 64 -10.12 17.49 9.44
C HIS A 64 -10.56 17.04 8.04
N GLN A 65 -9.66 16.46 7.24
CA GLN A 65 -10.09 15.56 6.16
C GLN A 65 -9.57 14.15 6.40
N PHE A 66 -10.52 13.21 6.52
CA PHE A 66 -10.30 11.82 6.17
C PHE A 66 -9.94 11.76 4.69
N SER A 67 -8.70 12.14 4.35
CA SER A 67 -8.10 11.88 3.06
C SER A 67 -7.81 10.39 3.00
N LEU A 68 -8.87 9.62 2.71
CA LEU A 68 -8.74 8.33 2.07
C LEU A 68 -8.15 8.65 0.70
N ARG A 69 -6.82 8.76 0.63
CA ARG A 69 -6.08 8.74 -0.63
C ARG A 69 -6.53 7.46 -1.31
N GLU A 70 -7.42 7.64 -2.27
CA GLU A 70 -8.03 6.59 -3.05
C GLU A 70 -6.91 5.78 -3.68
N GLY A 71 -6.89 4.49 -3.34
CA GLY A 71 -6.32 3.41 -4.13
C GLY A 71 -5.10 3.74 -4.99
N GLU A 72 -3.96 3.94 -4.36
CA GLU A 72 -2.70 3.52 -4.96
C GLU A 72 -1.99 2.72 -3.90
N ALA A 73 -1.79 1.43 -4.16
CA ALA A 73 -0.64 0.72 -3.62
C ALA A 73 0.60 1.38 -4.20
N ALA A 74 0.89 2.62 -3.77
CA ALA A 74 2.23 3.08 -3.73
C ALA A 74 2.89 2.17 -2.70
N GLU A 75 3.49 1.10 -3.21
CA GLU A 75 4.77 0.57 -2.74
C GLU A 75 5.84 1.70 -2.81
N GLY A 76 5.49 2.88 -2.29
CA GLY A 76 6.44 3.90 -1.91
C GLY A 76 7.03 3.39 -0.62
N ASP A 77 8.34 3.48 -0.52
CA ASP A 77 9.13 3.25 0.68
C ASP A 77 8.64 4.17 1.80
N ASP A 78 7.51 3.83 2.42
CA ASP A 78 6.99 4.55 3.57
C ASP A 78 8.04 4.41 4.66
N GLY A 79 8.53 5.56 5.13
CA GLY A 79 9.44 5.59 6.25
C GLY A 79 8.82 4.85 7.46
N PRO A 80 9.66 4.34 8.38
CA PRO A 80 9.16 3.65 9.56
C PRO A 80 8.18 4.50 10.40
N ASP A 81 8.32 5.83 10.36
CA ASP A 81 7.39 6.78 11.01
C ASP A 81 6.03 6.83 10.30
N ASP A 82 6.02 6.92 8.97
CA ASP A 82 4.78 6.97 8.17
C ASP A 82 3.97 5.69 8.31
N ARG A 83 4.65 4.53 8.29
CA ARG A 83 4.02 3.24 8.55
C ARG A 83 3.39 3.17 9.94
N LYS A 84 4.06 3.77 10.95
CA LYS A 84 3.54 3.83 12.32
C LYS A 84 2.32 4.74 12.40
N ARG A 85 2.39 5.95 11.84
CA ARG A 85 1.26 6.91 11.79
C ARG A 85 0.05 6.32 11.09
N ARG A 86 0.25 5.63 9.97
CA ARG A 86 -0.84 4.94 9.25
C ARG A 86 -1.51 3.88 10.14
N ARG A 87 -0.73 3.08 10.86
CA ARG A 87 -1.27 2.07 11.78
C ARG A 87 -2.10 2.72 12.89
N GLU A 88 -1.61 3.80 13.47
CA GLU A 88 -2.30 4.54 14.54
C GLU A 88 -3.63 5.12 14.04
N ARG A 89 -3.64 5.75 12.85
CA ARG A 89 -4.88 6.24 12.23
C ARG A 89 -5.90 5.12 11.99
N ILE A 90 -5.46 3.96 11.50
CA ILE A 90 -6.34 2.81 11.32
C ILE A 90 -6.94 2.38 12.65
N GLN A 91 -6.13 2.33 13.72
CA GLN A 91 -6.60 1.94 15.05
C GLN A 91 -7.59 2.95 15.64
N GLU A 92 -7.37 4.24 15.44
CA GLU A 92 -8.28 5.32 15.83
C GLU A 92 -9.64 5.16 15.16
N ILE A 93 -9.66 4.94 13.83
CA ILE A 93 -10.90 4.73 13.08
C ILE A 93 -11.62 3.47 13.57
N VAL A 94 -10.90 2.38 13.79
CA VAL A 94 -11.48 1.13 14.31
C VAL A 94 -12.06 1.35 15.72
N ALA A 95 -11.42 2.16 16.57
CA ALA A 95 -11.93 2.49 17.88
C ALA A 95 -13.25 3.27 17.78
N ALA A 96 -13.32 4.30 16.93
CA ALA A 96 -14.55 5.05 16.70
C ALA A 96 -15.69 4.15 16.16
N LEU A 97 -15.37 3.21 15.26
CA LEU A 97 -16.35 2.24 14.75
C LEU A 97 -16.96 1.39 15.87
N ARG A 98 -16.16 0.97 16.86
CA ARG A 98 -16.62 0.16 17.99
C ARG A 98 -17.62 0.89 18.89
N GLU A 99 -17.54 2.22 18.97
CA GLU A 99 -18.47 3.04 19.76
C GLU A 99 -19.84 3.18 19.09
N ILE A 100 -19.88 3.29 17.76
CA ILE A 100 -21.13 3.53 17.01
C ILE A 100 -21.86 2.25 16.61
N VAL A 101 -21.15 1.13 16.48
CA VAL A 101 -21.72 -0.15 16.03
C VAL A 101 -22.32 -0.89 17.24
N PRO A 102 -23.62 -1.23 17.22
CA PRO A 102 -24.20 -2.08 18.25
C PRO A 102 -23.47 -3.42 18.29
N ARG A 103 -23.11 -3.87 19.51
CA ARG A 103 -22.25 -5.04 19.76
C ARG A 103 -20.77 -4.85 19.44
N GLY A 104 -20.31 -3.62 19.15
CA GLY A 104 -18.92 -3.25 18.83
C GLY A 104 -17.85 -3.48 19.90
N ILE A 105 -18.11 -4.33 20.90
CA ILE A 105 -17.14 -4.84 21.89
C ILE A 105 -16.29 -5.98 21.27
N ALA A 106 -16.33 -6.15 19.95
CA ALA A 106 -15.53 -7.12 19.21
C ALA A 106 -14.04 -7.05 19.61
N LYS A 107 -13.46 -8.23 19.85
CA LYS A 107 -12.10 -8.36 20.40
C LYS A 107 -11.05 -7.83 19.44
N ASP A 108 -11.15 -8.21 18.17
CA ASP A 108 -10.22 -7.83 17.10
C ASP A 108 -10.86 -6.84 16.09
N ALA A 109 -10.03 -6.29 15.21
CA ALA A 109 -10.47 -5.29 14.23
C ALA A 109 -11.32 -5.90 13.11
N THR A 110 -11.06 -7.15 12.72
CA THR A 110 -11.81 -7.84 11.66
C THR A 110 -13.25 -8.07 12.07
N ALA A 111 -13.48 -8.59 13.28
CA ALA A 111 -14.83 -8.78 13.81
C ALA A 111 -15.58 -7.44 13.96
N ALA A 112 -14.90 -6.36 14.36
CA ALA A 112 -15.51 -5.03 14.43
C ALA A 112 -15.99 -4.53 13.04
N LEU A 113 -15.22 -4.80 11.98
CA LEU A 113 -15.59 -4.46 10.60
C LEU A 113 -16.75 -5.33 10.10
N ASP A 114 -16.75 -6.63 10.39
CA ASP A 114 -17.84 -7.53 10.01
C ASP A 114 -19.18 -7.14 10.66
N GLU A 115 -19.14 -6.79 11.95
CA GLU A 115 -20.30 -6.28 12.68
C GLU A 115 -20.81 -4.95 12.08
N ALA A 116 -19.90 -4.04 11.71
CA ALA A 116 -20.25 -2.78 11.06
C ALA A 116 -20.96 -3.02 9.71
N ILE A 117 -20.44 -3.95 8.90
CA ILE A 117 -21.05 -4.34 7.61
C ILE A 117 -22.46 -4.89 7.83
N CYS A 118 -22.64 -5.75 8.84
CA CYS A 118 -23.94 -6.30 9.19
C CYS A 118 -24.92 -5.23 9.66
N TYR A 119 -24.45 -4.28 10.48
CA TYR A 119 -25.28 -3.19 10.98
C TYR A 119 -25.72 -2.25 9.86
N LEU A 120 -24.83 -1.88 8.93
CA LEU A 120 -25.18 -1.07 7.77
C LEU A 120 -26.23 -1.76 6.88
N LYS A 121 -26.10 -3.08 6.66
CA LYS A 121 -27.10 -3.87 5.93
C LYS A 121 -28.46 -3.86 6.64
N TYR A 122 -28.46 -4.07 7.96
CA TYR A 122 -29.66 -4.01 8.77
C TYR A 122 -30.35 -2.64 8.67
N LEU A 123 -29.59 -1.56 8.86
CA LEU A 123 -30.10 -0.20 8.73
C LEU A 123 -30.68 0.07 7.35
N LYS A 124 -30.01 -0.36 6.28
CA LYS A 124 -30.54 -0.18 4.91
C LYS A 124 -31.91 -0.84 4.72
N VAL A 125 -32.11 -2.03 5.28
CA VAL A 125 -33.39 -2.74 5.22
C VAL A 125 -34.44 -2.05 6.08
N THR A 126 -34.09 -1.61 7.29
CA THR A 126 -35.06 -0.95 8.18
C THR A 126 -35.46 0.42 7.65
N LEU A 127 -34.54 1.24 7.15
CA LEU A 127 -34.88 2.52 6.52
C LEU A 127 -35.63 2.35 5.20
N GLY A 128 -35.32 1.33 4.40
CA GLY A 128 -36.07 1.02 3.19
C GLY A 128 -37.49 0.50 3.47
N ALA A 129 -37.64 -0.30 4.53
CA ALA A 129 -38.93 -0.80 5.01
C ALA A 129 -39.75 0.27 5.76
N VAL A 130 -39.08 1.30 6.29
CA VAL A 130 -39.68 2.51 6.87
C VAL A 130 -39.66 3.60 5.80
N SER A 131 -40.26 3.32 4.63
CA SER A 131 -40.73 4.39 3.75
C SER A 131 -42.10 4.83 4.29
N LEU A 132 -42.17 6.06 4.80
CA LEU A 132 -43.40 6.71 5.28
C LEU A 132 -44.36 7.01 4.12
#